data_AF-A0A7U9RY39-F1
#
_entry.id   AF-A0A7U9RY39-F1
#
_cell.length_a   1.000
_cell.length_b   1.000
_cell.length_c   1.000
_cell.angle_alpha   90.00
_cell.angle_beta   90.00
_cell.angle_gamma   90.00
#
_symmetry.space_group_name_H-M   'P 1'
#
loop_
_entity.id
_entity.type
_entity.pdbx_description
1 polymer ?
#
loop_
_entity_poly.entity_id
_entity_poly.type
_entity_poly.pdbx_seq_one_letter_code
_entity_poly.pdbx_strand_id
1 'polypeptide(L)'
;MQQLNILREKLTEHGLTNDILELMDFIKNVIEGREYGKFVFTRNVSRAIQLIGEMGEREGLSREDCAFIHVHAIYDLYTSAKDAGTSLLCSVAQGKKAYQITESITLPPVILGPKDVFYFCYPDSEPNFITSQKTSGEVYLLETTDDVEKMEGNIVLIPSADPGYDWIFSHKISGFITMYGGANSHMAIRAGELSIPAAVGVGAKKFEEFKKASLIELDTQGKMIKILR
;
A
#
# COMPACT_ATOMS: atom_id res chain seq x y z
N MET A 1 -21.12 0.37 28.46
CA MET A 1 -21.94 1.46 29.05
C MET A 1 -21.12 2.73 29.30
N GLN A 2 -20.04 2.66 30.10
CA GLN A 2 -19.24 3.85 30.45
C GLN A 2 -18.62 4.57 29.24
N GLN A 3 -18.03 3.85 28.29
CA GLN A 3 -17.51 4.42 27.04
C GLN A 3 -18.59 5.08 26.16
N LEU A 4 -19.79 4.50 26.09
CA LEU A 4 -20.89 5.07 25.30
C LEU A 4 -21.41 6.38 25.91
N ASN A 5 -21.42 6.48 27.24
CA ASN A 5 -21.80 7.73 27.92
C ASN A 5 -20.77 8.83 27.68
N ILE A 6 -19.47 8.51 27.76
CA ILE A 6 -18.39 9.46 27.44
C ILE A 6 -18.51 9.93 25.99
N LEU A 7 -18.80 9.02 25.06
CA LEU A 7 -19.00 9.38 23.66
C LEU A 7 -20.19 10.33 23.48
N ARG A 8 -21.32 10.08 24.15
CA ARG A 8 -22.50 10.96 24.11
C ARG A 8 -22.19 12.37 24.59
N GLU A 9 -21.49 12.49 25.71
CA GLU A 9 -21.08 13.78 26.28
C GLU A 9 -20.20 14.55 25.28
N LYS A 10 -19.23 13.86 24.66
CA LYS A 10 -18.35 14.46 23.65
C LYS A 10 -19.08 14.90 22.39
N LEU A 11 -20.06 14.14 21.90
CA LEU A 11 -20.87 14.56 20.75
C LEU A 11 -21.62 15.86 21.06
N THR A 12 -22.22 15.93 22.24
CA THR A 12 -22.94 17.13 22.70
C THR A 12 -22.01 18.33 22.82
N GLU A 13 -20.82 18.15 23.43
CA GLU A 13 -19.80 19.20 23.57
C GLU A 13 -19.37 19.80 22.22
N HIS A 14 -19.26 18.97 21.18
CA HIS A 14 -18.86 19.39 19.83
C HIS A 14 -20.03 19.80 18.93
N GLY A 15 -21.26 19.89 19.45
CA GLY A 15 -22.43 20.33 18.69
C GLY A 15 -22.96 19.29 17.67
N LEU A 16 -22.56 18.02 17.82
CA LEU A 16 -23.08 16.92 17.02
C LEU A 16 -24.35 16.38 17.69
N THR A 17 -25.50 16.70 17.12
CA THR A 17 -26.82 16.36 17.70
C THR A 17 -27.32 14.97 17.35
N ASN A 18 -26.53 14.17 16.63
CA ASN A 18 -26.88 12.81 16.22
C ASN A 18 -26.89 11.84 17.40
N ASP A 19 -27.77 10.85 17.33
CA ASP A 19 -27.69 9.71 18.25
C ASP A 19 -26.43 8.88 17.97
N ILE A 20 -25.94 8.16 18.98
CA ILE A 20 -24.75 7.31 18.86
C ILE A 20 -24.97 6.26 17.76
N LEU A 21 -26.19 5.70 17.64
CA LEU A 21 -26.48 4.72 16.60
C LEU A 21 -26.37 5.33 15.20
N GLU A 22 -26.91 6.54 14.99
CA GLU A 22 -26.80 7.26 13.72
C GLU A 22 -25.34 7.54 13.36
N LEU A 23 -24.51 7.92 14.35
CA LEU A 23 -23.09 8.13 14.14
C LEU A 23 -22.38 6.83 13.71
N MET A 24 -22.69 5.70 14.36
CA MET A 24 -22.10 4.41 14.01
C MET A 24 -22.49 3.96 12.60
N ASP A 25 -23.77 4.12 12.25
CA ASP A 25 -24.26 3.84 10.90
C ASP A 25 -23.60 4.76 9.86
N PHE A 26 -23.45 6.05 10.18
CA PHE A 26 -22.72 6.99 9.32
C PHE A 26 -21.26 6.56 9.09
N ILE A 27 -20.52 6.24 10.16
CA ILE A 27 -19.12 5.80 10.07
C ILE A 27 -19.01 4.55 9.18
N LYS A 28 -19.88 3.56 9.40
CA LYS A 28 -19.92 2.34 8.59
C LYS A 28 -20.13 2.67 7.12
N ASN A 29 -21.18 3.44 6.81
CA ASN A 29 -21.52 3.80 5.42
C ASN A 29 -20.41 4.58 4.72
N VAL A 30 -19.73 5.49 5.42
CA VAL A 30 -18.64 6.29 4.84
C VAL A 30 -17.39 5.44 4.60
N ILE A 31 -17.07 4.49 5.48
CA ILE A 31 -15.94 3.57 5.28
C ILE A 31 -16.19 2.69 4.05
N GLU A 32 -17.39 2.10 3.93
CA GLU A 32 -17.78 1.30 2.76
C GLU A 32 -17.77 2.14 1.47
N GLY A 33 -18.33 3.35 1.53
CA GLY A 33 -18.35 4.29 0.41
C GLY A 33 -16.94 4.71 -0.06
N ARG A 34 -15.99 4.90 0.88
CA ARG A 34 -14.60 5.23 0.55
C ARG A 34 -13.91 4.11 -0.23
N GLU A 35 -14.08 2.86 0.19
CA GLU A 35 -13.48 1.72 -0.51
C GLU A 35 -14.19 1.48 -1.86
N TYR A 36 -15.51 1.64 -1.94
CA TYR A 36 -16.24 1.57 -3.21
C TYR A 36 -15.78 2.64 -4.21
N GLY A 37 -15.57 3.88 -3.75
CA GLY A 37 -15.06 4.97 -4.59
C GLY A 37 -13.70 4.65 -5.21
N LYS A 38 -12.78 4.08 -4.42
CA LYS A 38 -11.49 3.59 -4.94
C LYS A 38 -11.69 2.50 -5.98
N PHE A 39 -12.53 1.50 -5.69
CA PHE A 39 -12.79 0.40 -6.62
C PHE A 39 -13.33 0.88 -7.98
N VAL A 40 -14.33 1.76 -7.98
CA VAL A 40 -14.91 2.29 -9.22
C VAL A 40 -13.86 3.04 -10.04
N PHE A 41 -13.02 3.84 -9.38
CA PHE A 41 -11.94 4.58 -10.04
C PHE A 41 -10.86 3.64 -10.59
N THR A 42 -10.31 2.75 -9.76
CA THR A 42 -9.21 1.86 -10.15
C THR A 42 -9.62 0.87 -11.23
N ARG A 43 -10.90 0.44 -11.27
CA ARG A 43 -11.45 -0.38 -12.36
C ARG A 43 -11.31 0.30 -13.72
N ASN A 44 -11.63 1.59 -13.80
CA ASN A 44 -11.53 2.35 -15.06
C ASN A 44 -10.08 2.56 -15.47
N VAL A 45 -9.20 2.90 -14.51
CA VAL A 45 -7.75 3.02 -14.75
C VAL A 45 -7.16 1.70 -15.23
N SER A 46 -7.53 0.58 -14.60
CA SER A 46 -7.09 -0.76 -15.00
C SER A 46 -7.50 -1.08 -16.44
N ARG A 47 -8.75 -0.79 -16.82
CA ARG A 47 -9.19 -0.99 -18.21
C ARG A 47 -8.43 -0.09 -19.19
N ALA A 48 -8.15 1.16 -18.84
CA ALA A 48 -7.36 2.06 -19.67
C ALA A 48 -5.93 1.52 -19.89
N ILE A 49 -5.27 1.02 -18.84
CA ILE A 49 -3.93 0.41 -18.93
C ILE A 49 -3.94 -0.84 -19.83
N GLN A 50 -4.96 -1.69 -19.70
CA GLN A 50 -5.13 -2.86 -20.59
C GLN A 50 -5.26 -2.45 -22.05
N LEU A 51 -6.09 -1.45 -22.35
CA LEU A 51 -6.28 -0.92 -23.71
C LEU A 51 -4.99 -0.29 -24.27
N ILE A 52 -4.19 0.37 -23.44
CA ILE A 52 -2.87 0.89 -23.83
C ILE A 52 -1.93 -0.28 -24.16
N GLY A 53 -1.94 -1.35 -23.38
CA GLY A 53 -1.19 -2.58 -23.68
C GLY A 53 -1.61 -3.21 -25.01
N GLU A 54 -2.91 -3.36 -25.26
CA GLU A 54 -3.47 -3.85 -26.53
C GLU A 54 -3.12 -2.92 -27.72
N MET A 55 -2.97 -1.62 -27.48
CA MET A 55 -2.50 -0.66 -28.48
C MET A 55 -1.02 -0.84 -28.79
N GLY A 56 -0.16 -0.94 -27.77
CA GLY A 56 1.27 -1.16 -27.97
C GLY A 56 1.58 -2.49 -28.62
N GLU A 57 0.87 -3.56 -28.26
CA GLU A 57 1.05 -4.89 -28.84
C GLU A 57 0.81 -4.90 -30.37
N ARG A 58 -0.18 -4.13 -30.85
CA ARG A 58 -0.43 -3.96 -32.30
C ARG A 58 0.72 -3.30 -33.04
N GLU A 59 1.51 -2.48 -32.34
CA GLU A 59 2.68 -1.79 -32.86
C GLU A 59 4.00 -2.53 -32.52
N GLY A 60 3.93 -3.74 -31.97
CA GLY A 60 5.09 -4.57 -31.64
C GLY A 60 5.80 -4.22 -30.33
N LEU A 61 5.16 -3.45 -29.44
CA LEU A 61 5.68 -3.12 -28.11
C LEU A 61 5.26 -4.17 -27.08
N SER A 62 6.17 -4.51 -26.17
CA SER A 62 5.82 -5.35 -25.02
C SER A 62 4.97 -4.60 -24.00
N ARG A 63 4.33 -5.34 -23.09
CA ARG A 63 3.56 -4.73 -21.99
C ARG A 63 4.45 -3.92 -21.06
N GLU A 64 5.67 -4.40 -20.83
CA GLU A 64 6.69 -3.74 -20.03
C GLU A 64 7.12 -2.42 -20.67
N ASP A 65 7.26 -2.40 -22.01
CA ASP A 65 7.54 -1.16 -22.75
C ASP A 65 6.40 -0.16 -22.64
N CYS A 66 5.14 -0.65 -22.70
CA CYS A 66 3.97 0.21 -22.58
C CYS A 66 3.89 0.95 -21.24
N ALA A 67 4.51 0.44 -20.17
CA ALA A 67 4.57 1.11 -18.87
C ALA A 67 5.35 2.45 -18.92
N PHE A 68 6.18 2.65 -19.95
CA PHE A 68 6.95 3.88 -20.16
C PHE A 68 6.27 4.87 -21.12
N ILE A 69 5.07 4.57 -21.63
CA ILE A 69 4.34 5.49 -22.50
C ILE A 69 3.80 6.65 -21.67
N HIS A 70 4.09 7.87 -22.12
CA HIS A 70 3.54 9.08 -21.52
C HIS A 70 2.12 9.30 -22.01
N VAL A 71 1.19 9.64 -21.11
CA VAL A 71 -0.25 9.78 -21.45
C VAL A 71 -0.50 10.80 -22.58
N HIS A 72 0.35 11.83 -22.70
CA HIS A 72 0.21 12.81 -23.77
C HIS A 72 0.48 12.22 -25.16
N ALA A 73 1.32 11.19 -25.28
CA ALA A 73 1.50 10.49 -26.55
C ALA A 73 0.18 9.84 -27.02
N ILE A 74 -0.63 9.34 -26.09
CA ILE A 74 -1.95 8.78 -26.40
C ILE A 74 -2.92 9.88 -26.86
N TYR A 75 -2.94 11.03 -26.19
CA TYR A 75 -3.79 12.16 -26.59
C TYR A 75 -3.39 12.75 -27.95
N ASP A 76 -2.08 12.80 -28.24
CA ASP A 76 -1.56 13.27 -29.52
C ASP A 76 -1.98 12.37 -30.68
N LEU A 77 -2.08 11.05 -30.47
CA LEU A 77 -2.57 10.11 -31.48
C LEU A 77 -4.04 10.31 -31.82
N TYR A 78 -4.85 10.79 -30.86
CA TYR A 78 -6.25 11.11 -31.11
C TYR A 78 -6.43 12.39 -31.93
N THR A 79 -5.49 13.33 -31.80
CA THR A 79 -5.60 14.68 -32.37
C THR A 79 -4.77 14.89 -33.63
N SER A 80 -3.89 13.95 -33.99
CA SER A 80 -2.99 14.06 -35.13
C SER A 80 -2.97 12.79 -35.97
N ALA A 81 -2.70 12.93 -37.27
CA ALA A 81 -2.50 11.80 -38.19
C ALA A 81 -1.07 11.22 -38.12
N LYS A 82 -0.42 11.28 -36.95
CA LYS A 82 0.92 10.73 -36.76
C LYS A 82 0.88 9.21 -36.80
N ASP A 83 1.98 8.61 -37.25
CA ASP A 83 2.19 7.17 -37.16
C ASP A 83 2.20 6.73 -35.70
N ALA A 84 1.33 5.75 -35.37
CA ALA A 84 1.12 5.29 -34.01
C ALA A 84 2.38 4.62 -33.45
N GLY A 85 2.93 3.64 -34.17
CA GLY A 85 4.12 2.91 -33.75
C GLY A 85 5.32 3.82 -33.49
N THR A 86 5.62 4.75 -34.40
CA THR A 86 6.73 5.70 -34.23
C THR A 86 6.52 6.60 -33.01
N SER A 87 5.30 7.12 -32.83
CA SER A 87 4.99 8.02 -31.72
C SER A 87 5.10 7.31 -30.36
N LEU A 88 4.56 6.09 -30.27
CA LEU A 88 4.63 5.28 -29.05
C LEU A 88 6.07 4.86 -28.75
N LEU A 89 6.82 4.39 -29.75
CA LEU A 89 8.23 3.99 -29.58
C LEU A 89 9.10 5.17 -29.11
N CYS A 90 8.91 6.36 -29.70
CA CYS A 90 9.57 7.58 -29.21
C CYS A 90 9.20 7.89 -27.76
N SER A 91 7.93 7.76 -27.38
CA SER A 91 7.50 7.98 -25.99
C SER A 91 8.12 6.98 -25.03
N VAL A 92 8.18 5.69 -25.39
CA VAL A 92 8.82 4.64 -24.57
C VAL A 92 10.30 4.96 -24.37
N ALA A 93 11.02 5.32 -25.43
CA ALA A 93 12.44 5.65 -25.34
C ALA A 93 12.70 6.86 -24.41
N GLN A 94 11.83 7.88 -24.46
CA GLN A 94 11.90 9.02 -23.54
C GLN A 94 11.55 8.62 -22.10
N GLY A 95 10.49 7.84 -21.92
CA GLY A 95 10.04 7.34 -20.62
C GLY A 95 11.09 6.48 -19.93
N LYS A 96 11.76 5.58 -20.65
CA LYS A 96 12.86 4.76 -20.11
C LYS A 96 14.04 5.61 -19.63
N LYS A 97 14.42 6.65 -20.40
CA LYS A 97 15.48 7.59 -19.99
C LYS A 97 15.09 8.37 -18.73
N ALA A 98 13.84 8.86 -18.67
CA ALA A 98 13.34 9.56 -17.50
C ALA A 98 13.30 8.64 -16.27
N TYR A 99 12.82 7.40 -16.45
CA TYR A 99 12.77 6.40 -15.40
C TYR A 99 14.16 6.11 -14.82
N GLN A 100 15.18 5.90 -15.67
CA GLN A 100 16.56 5.70 -15.23
C GLN A 100 17.09 6.83 -14.35
N ILE A 101 16.73 8.08 -14.67
CA ILE A 101 17.10 9.24 -13.85
C ILE A 101 16.36 9.22 -12.52
N THR A 102 15.06 8.90 -12.53
CA THR A 102 14.24 8.92 -11.30
C THR A 102 14.51 7.74 -10.37
N GLU A 103 14.92 6.59 -10.91
CA GLU A 103 15.26 5.39 -10.13
C GLU A 103 16.47 5.62 -9.23
N SER A 104 17.37 6.53 -9.60
CA SER A 104 18.51 6.91 -8.75
C SER A 104 18.19 8.01 -7.73
N ILE A 105 16.94 8.47 -7.66
CA ILE A 105 16.52 9.55 -6.75
C ILE A 105 15.67 8.98 -5.62
N THR A 106 16.11 9.22 -4.39
CA THR A 106 15.31 8.98 -3.19
C THR A 106 14.83 10.31 -2.63
N LEU A 107 13.52 10.45 -2.40
CA LEU A 107 12.92 11.67 -1.85
C LEU A 107 12.52 11.48 -0.37
N PRO A 108 12.55 12.55 0.45
CA PRO A 108 12.02 12.51 1.80
C PRO A 108 10.48 12.39 1.78
N PRO A 109 9.87 11.87 2.85
CA PRO A 109 8.41 11.74 2.96
C PRO A 109 7.68 13.10 3.02
N VAL A 110 8.39 14.17 3.39
CA VAL A 110 7.88 15.55 3.41
C VAL A 110 8.92 16.45 2.79
N ILE A 111 8.51 17.28 1.82
CA ILE A 111 9.35 18.29 1.17
C ILE A 111 8.80 19.66 1.56
N LEU A 112 9.56 20.40 2.38
CA LEU A 112 9.23 21.77 2.78
C LEU A 112 10.04 22.80 1.97
N GLY A 113 11.19 22.40 1.44
CA GLY A 113 11.98 23.22 0.55
C GLY A 113 12.97 22.45 -0.31
N PRO A 114 13.64 23.12 -1.25
CA PRO A 114 14.55 22.48 -2.20
C PRO A 114 15.74 21.74 -1.55
N LYS A 115 16.14 22.15 -0.33
CA LYS A 115 17.28 21.55 0.38
C LYS A 115 16.99 20.13 0.89
N ASP A 116 15.73 19.80 1.11
CA ASP A 116 15.32 18.51 1.70
C ASP A 116 15.61 17.33 0.77
N VAL A 117 15.77 17.59 -0.54
CA VAL A 117 16.13 16.57 -1.54
C VAL A 117 17.60 16.15 -1.42
N PHE A 118 18.47 17.04 -0.93
CA PHE A 118 19.92 16.78 -0.86
C PHE A 118 20.35 16.12 0.45
N TYR A 119 19.68 16.45 1.55
CA TYR A 119 19.98 15.89 2.86
C TYR A 119 18.70 15.77 3.66
N PHE A 120 18.36 14.54 4.03
CA PHE A 120 17.20 14.23 4.87
C PHE A 120 17.47 13.00 5.73
N CYS A 121 16.77 12.94 6.86
CA CYS A 121 16.64 11.74 7.66
C CYS A 121 15.24 11.17 7.43
N TYR A 122 15.14 9.86 7.25
CA TYR A 122 13.84 9.22 7.42
C TYR A 122 13.43 9.37 8.88
N PRO A 123 12.24 9.94 9.17
CA PRO A 123 11.75 9.98 10.54
C PRO A 123 11.59 8.55 11.05
N ASP A 124 11.89 8.34 12.33
CA ASP A 124 11.54 7.08 12.98
C ASP A 124 10.03 6.91 12.88
N SER A 125 9.60 5.89 12.13
CA SER A 125 8.19 5.53 12.07
C SER A 125 7.81 4.80 13.36
N GLU A 126 6.76 5.27 14.03
CA GLU A 126 6.08 4.48 15.04
C GLU A 126 5.14 3.49 14.31
N PRO A 127 5.41 2.18 14.33
CA PRO A 127 4.56 1.22 13.66
C PRO A 127 3.16 1.22 14.28
N ASN A 128 2.16 1.03 13.43
CA ASN A 128 0.80 0.77 13.90
C ASN A 128 0.69 -0.72 14.24
N PHE A 129 0.75 -1.04 15.52
CA PHE A 129 0.52 -2.39 16.00
C PHE A 129 -0.98 -2.66 16.05
N ILE A 130 -1.41 -3.68 15.32
CA ILE A 130 -2.81 -4.09 15.22
C ILE A 130 -3.01 -5.34 16.06
N THR A 131 -4.15 -5.41 16.74
CA THR A 131 -4.53 -6.45 17.72
C THR A 131 -3.82 -6.31 19.08
N SER A 132 -3.89 -7.34 19.91
CA SER A 132 -3.25 -7.41 21.23
C SER A 132 -2.67 -8.80 21.47
N GLN A 133 -2.13 -9.39 20.41
CA GLN A 133 -1.57 -10.73 20.39
C GLN A 133 -0.05 -10.70 20.23
N LYS A 134 0.56 -11.84 20.55
CA LYS A 134 1.99 -12.09 20.40
C LYS A 134 2.20 -13.33 19.55
N THR A 135 3.11 -13.24 18.59
CA THR A 135 3.44 -14.34 17.67
C THR A 135 4.93 -14.35 17.37
N SER A 136 5.44 -15.49 16.94
CA SER A 136 6.77 -15.62 16.37
C SER A 136 6.73 -16.57 15.18
N GLY A 137 7.56 -16.29 14.18
CA GLY A 137 7.57 -17.06 12.94
C GLY A 137 8.76 -16.70 12.07
N GLU A 138 9.05 -17.56 11.11
CA GLU A 138 10.09 -17.26 10.13
C GLU A 138 9.65 -16.12 9.24
N VAL A 139 10.63 -15.38 8.73
CA VAL A 139 10.36 -14.23 7.87
C VAL A 139 10.12 -14.72 6.44
N TYR A 140 8.95 -14.42 5.91
CA TYR A 140 8.60 -14.67 4.51
C TYR A 140 8.46 -13.34 3.76
N LEU A 141 9.35 -13.09 2.79
CA LEU A 141 9.33 -11.86 2.00
C LEU A 141 8.44 -12.02 0.77
N LEU A 142 7.39 -11.21 0.69
CA LEU A 142 6.41 -11.22 -0.39
C LEU A 142 6.90 -10.43 -1.63
N GLU A 143 8.09 -10.74 -2.13
CA GLU A 143 8.66 -10.17 -3.37
C GLU A 143 8.73 -11.21 -4.51
N THR A 144 8.89 -12.49 -4.18
CA THR A 144 8.95 -13.60 -5.13
C THR A 144 7.70 -14.46 -5.00
N THR A 145 6.87 -14.50 -6.06
CA THR A 145 5.62 -15.27 -6.16
C THR A 145 5.79 -16.80 -6.11
N ASP A 146 7.01 -17.30 -5.98
CA ASP A 146 7.34 -18.68 -6.37
C ASP A 146 7.04 -19.74 -5.29
N ASP A 147 6.68 -19.37 -4.06
CA ASP A 147 6.45 -20.35 -2.99
C ASP A 147 5.37 -19.91 -1.99
N VAL A 148 4.12 -19.84 -2.43
CA VAL A 148 2.97 -19.51 -1.57
C VAL A 148 2.78 -20.55 -0.45
N GLU A 149 3.16 -21.81 -0.67
CA GLU A 149 3.10 -22.88 0.33
C GLU A 149 4.04 -22.65 1.53
N LYS A 150 5.15 -21.91 1.33
CA LYS A 150 6.09 -21.58 2.41
C LYS A 150 5.62 -20.42 3.29
N MET A 151 4.45 -19.85 3.00
CA MET A 151 3.92 -18.69 3.72
C MET A 151 3.12 -19.10 4.97
N GLU A 152 2.59 -20.33 5.02
CA GLU A 152 1.79 -20.81 6.15
C GLU A 152 2.60 -20.80 7.45
N GLY A 153 2.04 -20.21 8.52
CA GLY A 153 2.70 -20.12 9.83
C GLY A 153 3.82 -19.07 9.95
N ASN A 154 4.16 -18.37 8.88
CA ASN A 154 5.27 -17.40 8.86
C ASN A 154 4.80 -15.94 9.03
N ILE A 155 5.75 -15.07 9.41
CA ILE A 155 5.56 -13.62 9.47
C ILE A 155 5.87 -13.05 8.09
N VAL A 156 4.84 -12.51 7.44
CA VAL A 156 4.97 -12.01 6.07
C VAL A 156 5.43 -10.55 6.05
N LEU A 157 6.51 -10.27 5.32
CA LEU A 157 6.98 -8.91 5.04
C LEU A 157 6.41 -8.43 3.71
N ILE A 158 5.74 -7.27 3.74
CA ILE A 158 5.08 -6.68 2.56
C ILE A 158 5.52 -5.22 2.39
N PRO A 159 5.86 -4.77 1.17
CA PRO A 159 6.25 -3.37 0.96
C PRO A 159 5.14 -2.34 1.28
N SER A 160 3.87 -2.65 1.00
CA SER A 160 2.76 -1.71 1.20
C SER A 160 1.50 -2.38 1.74
N ALA A 161 0.66 -1.58 2.41
CA ALA A 161 -0.60 -2.03 3.02
C ALA A 161 -1.81 -1.90 2.07
N ASP A 162 -1.67 -2.40 0.84
CA ASP A 162 -2.67 -2.26 -0.23
C ASP A 162 -3.66 -3.44 -0.29
N PRO A 163 -4.92 -3.23 -0.75
CA PRO A 163 -5.90 -4.32 -0.90
C PRO A 163 -5.46 -5.46 -1.82
N GLY A 164 -4.50 -5.22 -2.72
CA GLY A 164 -3.92 -6.24 -3.61
C GLY A 164 -3.23 -7.38 -2.86
N TYR A 165 -2.94 -7.22 -1.57
CA TYR A 165 -2.37 -8.24 -0.70
C TYR A 165 -3.39 -8.99 0.17
N ASP A 166 -4.70 -8.74 0.04
CA ASP A 166 -5.73 -9.37 0.91
C ASP A 166 -5.72 -10.91 0.83
N TRP A 167 -5.27 -11.46 -0.30
CA TRP A 167 -5.16 -12.91 -0.51
C TRP A 167 -4.20 -13.61 0.47
N ILE A 168 -3.27 -12.90 1.12
CA ILE A 168 -2.39 -13.53 2.12
C ILE A 168 -3.18 -14.10 3.31
N PHE A 169 -4.34 -13.51 3.61
CA PHE A 169 -5.16 -13.91 4.75
C PHE A 169 -5.81 -15.28 4.56
N SER A 170 -5.89 -15.80 3.32
CA SER A 170 -6.37 -17.16 3.07
C SER A 170 -5.34 -18.25 3.33
N HIS A 171 -4.10 -17.89 3.67
CA HIS A 171 -2.95 -18.81 3.77
C HIS A 171 -2.44 -19.00 5.21
N LYS A 172 -3.25 -18.66 6.22
CA LYS A 172 -2.96 -18.89 7.66
C LYS A 172 -1.57 -18.42 8.10
N ILE A 173 -1.25 -17.18 7.76
CA ILE A 173 -0.04 -16.50 8.23
C ILE A 173 -0.08 -16.34 9.75
N SER A 174 1.09 -16.36 10.41
CA SER A 174 1.16 -16.13 11.86
C SER A 174 1.14 -14.64 12.22
N GLY A 175 1.49 -13.77 11.27
CA GLY A 175 1.40 -12.33 11.35
C GLY A 175 1.96 -11.67 10.10
N PHE A 176 1.93 -10.34 10.02
CA PHE A 176 2.62 -9.62 8.94
C PHE A 176 3.16 -8.25 9.37
N ILE A 177 4.14 -7.77 8.62
CA ILE A 177 4.79 -6.50 8.83
C ILE A 177 4.83 -5.74 7.50
N THR A 178 4.35 -4.50 7.48
CA THR A 178 4.42 -3.67 6.26
C THR A 178 5.42 -2.54 6.38
N MET A 179 6.20 -2.28 5.32
CA MET A 179 7.11 -1.14 5.28
C MET A 179 6.33 0.17 5.36
N TYR A 180 5.31 0.31 4.53
CA TYR A 180 4.42 1.47 4.49
C TYR A 180 2.96 1.07 4.77
N GLY A 181 2.21 2.01 5.35
CA GLY A 181 0.80 1.83 5.69
C GLY A 181 0.41 2.65 6.92
N GLY A 182 -0.89 2.79 7.15
CA GLY A 182 -1.42 3.47 8.34
C GLY A 182 -2.39 2.58 9.12
N ALA A 183 -2.75 3.02 10.33
CA ALA A 183 -3.71 2.33 11.21
C ALA A 183 -5.06 2.05 10.54
N ASN A 184 -5.49 2.88 9.60
CA ASN A 184 -6.76 2.75 8.88
C ASN A 184 -6.57 2.23 7.43
N SER A 185 -5.44 1.58 7.15
CA SER A 185 -5.24 0.90 5.86
C SER A 185 -6.10 -0.37 5.77
N HIS A 186 -6.33 -0.85 4.55
CA HIS A 186 -7.09 -2.08 4.33
C HIS A 186 -6.47 -3.25 5.10
N MET A 187 -5.15 -3.44 4.98
CA MET A 187 -4.44 -4.49 5.69
C MET A 187 -4.57 -4.37 7.21
N ALA A 188 -4.50 -3.15 7.76
CA ALA A 188 -4.68 -2.93 9.20
C ALA A 188 -6.10 -3.27 9.67
N ILE A 189 -7.14 -2.89 8.93
CA ILE A 189 -8.53 -3.21 9.25
C ILE A 189 -8.74 -4.73 9.23
N ARG A 190 -8.30 -5.40 8.15
CA ARG A 190 -8.42 -6.86 7.97
C ARG A 190 -7.66 -7.64 9.04
N ALA A 191 -6.48 -7.18 9.42
CA ALA A 191 -5.73 -7.75 10.54
C ALA A 191 -6.53 -7.69 11.85
N GLY A 192 -7.19 -6.56 12.11
CA GLY A 192 -8.08 -6.39 13.26
C GLY A 192 -9.29 -7.33 13.21
N GLU A 193 -9.97 -7.39 12.07
CA GLU A 193 -11.15 -8.25 11.86
C GLU A 193 -10.83 -9.74 12.04
N LEU A 194 -9.68 -10.18 11.51
CA LEU A 194 -9.24 -11.57 11.54
C LEU A 194 -8.42 -11.90 12.79
N SER A 195 -8.18 -10.93 13.66
CA SER A 195 -7.35 -11.08 14.85
C SER A 195 -5.95 -11.61 14.54
N ILE A 196 -5.35 -11.13 13.44
CA ILE A 196 -3.99 -11.49 13.02
C ILE A 196 -3.02 -10.41 13.54
N PRO A 197 -1.97 -10.78 14.29
CA PRO A 197 -0.95 -9.84 14.74
C PRO A 197 -0.28 -9.13 13.56
N ALA A 198 -0.26 -7.79 13.56
CA ALA A 198 0.38 -7.02 12.51
C ALA A 198 1.10 -5.77 13.00
N ALA A 199 2.20 -5.41 12.33
CA ALA A 199 2.84 -4.11 12.46
C ALA A 199 2.84 -3.38 11.12
N VAL A 200 2.04 -2.33 11.01
CA VAL A 200 1.80 -1.62 9.75
C VAL A 200 2.55 -0.30 9.73
N GLY A 201 3.37 -0.10 8.70
CA GLY A 201 4.15 1.12 8.53
C GLY A 201 5.39 1.19 9.42
N VAL A 202 6.20 0.13 9.46
CA VAL A 202 7.45 0.12 10.27
C VAL A 202 8.54 1.06 9.75
N GLY A 203 8.37 1.56 8.53
CA GLY A 203 9.34 2.43 7.84
C GLY A 203 10.46 1.64 7.16
N ALA A 204 11.04 2.23 6.12
CA ALA A 204 12.05 1.60 5.28
C ALA A 204 13.26 1.06 6.07
N LYS A 205 13.77 1.85 7.03
CA LYS A 205 14.95 1.49 7.81
C LYS A 205 14.77 0.17 8.58
N LYS A 206 13.70 0.05 9.37
CA LYS A 206 13.40 -1.16 10.15
C LYS A 206 12.98 -2.32 9.24
N PHE A 207 12.26 -2.02 8.15
CA PHE A 207 11.85 -3.05 7.19
C PHE A 207 13.06 -3.76 6.56
N GLU A 208 14.09 -3.01 6.15
CA GLU A 208 15.33 -3.56 5.63
C GLU A 208 16.14 -4.36 6.67
N GLU A 209 16.01 -4.01 7.96
CA GLU A 209 16.57 -4.81 9.06
C GLU A 209 15.81 -6.13 9.22
N PHE A 210 14.47 -6.08 9.20
CA PHE A 210 13.61 -7.27 9.32
C PHE A 210 13.73 -8.22 8.12
N LYS A 211 13.94 -7.69 6.91
CA LYS A 211 14.17 -8.47 5.68
C LYS A 211 15.39 -9.39 5.78
N LYS A 212 16.37 -9.05 6.63
CA LYS A 212 17.59 -9.85 6.86
C LYS A 212 17.46 -10.85 8.00
N ALA A 213 16.40 -10.75 8.81
CA ALA A 213 16.14 -11.70 9.89
C ALA A 213 15.58 -13.00 9.33
N SER A 214 15.91 -14.12 9.97
CA SER A 214 15.29 -15.42 9.71
C SER A 214 14.08 -15.64 10.61
N LEU A 215 14.10 -15.14 11.84
CA LEU A 215 13.06 -15.35 12.83
C LEU A 215 12.74 -14.05 13.57
N ILE A 216 11.45 -13.68 13.59
CA ILE A 216 10.95 -12.48 14.27
C ILE A 216 9.90 -12.87 15.31
N GLU A 217 9.92 -12.16 16.44
CA GLU A 217 8.82 -12.10 17.39
C GLU A 217 8.09 -10.76 17.22
N LEU A 218 6.78 -10.83 17.04
CA LEU A 218 5.88 -9.69 16.93
C LEU A 218 4.93 -9.69 18.13
N ASP A 219 5.12 -8.71 19.02
CA ASP A 219 4.28 -8.47 20.19
C ASP A 219 3.49 -7.17 19.97
N THR A 220 2.25 -7.32 19.50
CA THR A 220 1.39 -6.16 19.17
C THR A 220 0.84 -5.47 20.41
N GLN A 221 0.67 -6.21 21.50
CA GLN A 221 0.24 -5.65 22.78
C GLN A 221 1.37 -4.85 23.45
N GLY A 222 2.58 -5.42 23.46
CA GLY A 222 3.79 -4.80 23.96
C GLY A 222 4.41 -3.76 23.00
N LYS A 223 3.81 -3.57 21.81
CA LYS A 223 4.30 -2.69 20.74
C LYS A 223 5.78 -2.94 20.40
N MET A 224 6.15 -4.20 20.25
CA MET A 224 7.53 -4.63 20.08
C MET A 224 7.69 -5.58 18.89
N ILE A 225 8.77 -5.39 18.14
CA ILE A 225 9.25 -6.33 17.13
C ILE A 225 10.67 -6.69 17.52
N LYS A 226 10.95 -7.97 17.70
CA LYS A 226 12.26 -8.47 18.14
C LYS A 226 12.81 -9.47 17.14
N ILE A 227 14.01 -9.21 16.64
CA ILE A 227 14.77 -10.16 15.83
C ILE A 227 15.33 -11.23 16.77
N LEU A 228 14.97 -12.48 16.53
CA LEU A 228 15.43 -13.63 17.32
C LEU A 228 16.62 -14.33 16.67
N ARG A 229 16.68 -14.36 15.33
CA ARG A 229 17.76 -14.96 14.56
C ARG A 229 17.90 -14.33 13.19
#